data_AF-A0AA41WV63-F1
#
_entry.id   AF-A0AA41WV63-F1
#
_cell.length_a   1.000
_cell.length_b   1.000
_cell.length_c   1.000
_cell.angle_alpha   90.00
_cell.angle_beta   90.00
_cell.angle_gamma   90.00
#
_symmetry.space_group_name_H-M   'P 1'
#
loop_
_entity.id
_entity.type
_entity.pdbx_description
1 polymer ?
#
loop_
_entity_poly.entity_id
_entity_poly.type
_entity_poly.pdbx_seq_one_letter_code
_entity_poly.pdbx_strand_id
1 'polypeptide(L)'
;MRYSDRLLQEIDGRAHAHRAGVVRFAADLDAIGEILATAPRHGIHRWGALDLTRHDTRIVIWTDVRTEHALLELLLSQGAIKEKIVEHNNKLQITLALPSVTAPVIVFAPVPAPDGAQTMHTEVAA
;
A
#
# COMPACT_ATOMS: atom_id res chain seq x y z
N MET A 1 -38.62 -13.67 -18.53
CA MET A 1 -37.16 -13.50 -18.68
C MET A 1 -36.51 -14.86 -18.49
N ARG A 2 -35.83 -15.41 -19.51
CA ARG A 2 -35.30 -16.78 -19.44
C ARG A 2 -34.03 -16.79 -18.57
N TYR A 3 -33.72 -17.93 -17.96
CA TYR A 3 -32.54 -18.10 -17.11
C TYR A 3 -31.22 -17.76 -17.86
N SER A 4 -31.17 -18.05 -19.17
CA SER A 4 -30.09 -17.66 -20.08
C SER A 4 -29.85 -16.14 -20.11
N ASP A 5 -30.91 -15.35 -20.15
CA ASP A 5 -30.82 -13.89 -20.30
C ASP A 5 -30.26 -13.24 -19.02
N ARG A 6 -30.61 -13.80 -17.85
CA ARG A 6 -30.05 -13.38 -16.56
C ARG A 6 -28.56 -13.71 -16.45
N LEU A 7 -28.18 -14.90 -16.94
CA LEU A 7 -26.79 -15.36 -16.89
C LEU A 7 -25.89 -14.52 -17.81
N LEU A 8 -26.40 -14.15 -19.00
CA LEU A 8 -25.71 -13.22 -19.91
C LEU A 8 -25.55 -11.83 -19.29
N GLN A 9 -26.62 -11.26 -18.71
CA GLN A 9 -26.54 -9.96 -18.03
C GLN A 9 -25.55 -9.96 -16.86
N GLU A 10 -25.48 -11.05 -16.11
CA GLU A 10 -24.53 -11.19 -15.01
C GLU A 10 -23.07 -11.24 -15.50
N ILE A 11 -22.82 -11.97 -16.59
CA ILE A 11 -21.50 -12.04 -17.23
C ILE A 11 -21.10 -10.65 -17.78
N ASP A 12 -22.00 -9.98 -18.49
CA ASP A 12 -21.76 -8.64 -19.03
C ASP A 12 -21.49 -7.62 -17.92
N GLY A 13 -22.27 -7.68 -16.84
CA GLY A 13 -22.06 -6.84 -15.65
C GLY A 13 -20.69 -7.07 -15.02
N ARG A 14 -20.26 -8.33 -14.86
CA ARG A 14 -18.93 -8.68 -14.34
C ARG A 14 -17.81 -8.22 -15.28
N ALA A 15 -17.99 -8.38 -16.59
CA ALA A 15 -17.02 -7.94 -17.58
C ALA A 15 -16.85 -6.41 -17.59
N HIS A 16 -17.96 -5.66 -17.48
CA HIS A 16 -17.93 -4.21 -17.34
C HIS A 16 -17.25 -3.76 -16.05
N ALA A 17 -17.58 -4.37 -14.91
CA ALA A 17 -16.95 -4.07 -13.63
C ALA A 17 -15.43 -4.35 -13.67
N HIS A 18 -15.03 -5.46 -14.31
CA HIS A 18 -13.62 -5.79 -14.48
C HIS A 18 -12.88 -4.75 -15.33
N ARG A 19 -13.43 -4.36 -16.49
CA ARG A 19 -12.83 -3.31 -17.34
C ARG A 19 -12.70 -1.98 -16.61
N ALA A 20 -13.73 -1.57 -15.87
CA ALA A 20 -13.68 -0.35 -15.06
C ALA A 20 -12.59 -0.44 -13.98
N GLY A 21 -12.44 -1.61 -13.33
CA GLY A 21 -11.37 -1.87 -12.38
C GLY A 21 -9.97 -1.74 -12.99
N VAL A 22 -9.76 -2.28 -14.20
CA VAL A 22 -8.48 -2.17 -14.91
C VAL A 22 -8.15 -0.72 -15.28
N VAL A 23 -9.13 0.04 -15.78
CA VAL A 23 -8.94 1.46 -16.13
C VAL A 23 -8.59 2.29 -14.88
N ARG A 24 -9.31 2.07 -13.78
CA ARG A 24 -9.00 2.73 -12.50
C ARG A 24 -7.59 2.38 -12.03
N PHE A 25 -7.23 1.09 -12.05
CA PHE A 25 -5.92 0.65 -11.61
C PHE A 25 -4.79 1.24 -12.45
N ALA A 26 -4.97 1.33 -13.78
CA ALA A 26 -3.99 1.98 -14.65
C ALA A 26 -3.78 3.46 -14.27
N ALA A 27 -4.87 4.21 -14.05
CA ALA A 27 -4.77 5.61 -13.63
C ALA A 27 -4.11 5.76 -12.25
N ASP A 28 -4.46 4.90 -11.29
CA ASP A 28 -3.84 4.87 -9.97
C ASP A 28 -2.33 4.54 -10.06
N LEU A 29 -1.94 3.63 -10.96
CA LEU A 29 -0.54 3.30 -11.23
C LEU A 29 0.23 4.46 -11.85
N ASP A 30 -0.39 5.22 -12.75
CA ASP A 30 0.24 6.41 -13.34
C ASP A 30 0.55 7.45 -12.24
N ALA A 31 -0.42 7.73 -11.37
CA ALA A 31 -0.23 8.64 -10.23
C ALA A 31 0.84 8.15 -9.24
N ILE A 32 0.87 6.85 -8.93
CA ILE A 32 1.93 6.24 -8.11
C ILE A 32 3.28 6.36 -8.81
N GLY A 33 3.32 6.15 -10.13
CA GLY A 33 4.52 6.25 -10.95
C GLY A 33 5.13 7.65 -10.93
N GLU A 34 4.30 8.69 -10.97
CA GLU A 34 4.74 10.08 -10.85
C GLU A 34 5.40 10.36 -9.49
N ILE A 35 4.81 9.88 -8.40
CA ILE A 35 5.39 9.97 -7.06
C ILE A 35 6.74 9.24 -7.00
N LEU A 36 6.76 8.00 -7.50
CA LEU A 36 7.94 7.13 -7.46
C LEU A 36 9.01 7.48 -8.50
N ALA A 37 8.75 8.41 -9.41
CA ALA A 37 9.78 8.95 -10.30
C ALA A 37 10.94 9.61 -9.53
N THR A 38 10.66 10.10 -8.32
CA THR A 38 11.68 10.68 -7.42
C THR A 38 12.36 9.65 -6.51
N ALA A 39 11.84 8.42 -6.44
CA ALA A 39 12.29 7.37 -5.54
C ALA A 39 13.80 7.04 -5.63
N PRO A 40 14.46 7.09 -6.81
CA PRO A 40 15.91 6.86 -6.88
C PRO A 40 16.74 7.85 -6.06
N ARG A 41 16.25 9.08 -5.82
CA ARG A 41 16.93 10.06 -4.94
C ARG A 41 16.90 9.63 -3.47
N HIS A 42 15.99 8.74 -3.12
CA HIS A 42 15.82 8.16 -1.79
C HIS A 42 16.42 6.74 -1.68
N GLY A 43 17.24 6.33 -2.66
CA GLY A 43 17.87 5.01 -2.69
C GLY A 43 16.92 3.86 -3.09
N ILE A 44 15.72 4.17 -3.56
CA ILE A 44 14.74 3.19 -4.03
C ILE A 44 14.93 3.02 -5.54
N HIS A 45 15.54 1.91 -5.95
CA HIS A 45 15.83 1.64 -7.36
C HIS A 45 14.87 0.66 -8.03
N ARG A 46 14.15 -0.14 -7.23
CA ARG A 46 13.21 -1.15 -7.71
C ARG A 46 11.96 -1.12 -6.86
N TRP A 47 10.82 -1.10 -7.52
CA TRP A 47 9.53 -1.19 -6.87
C TRP A 47 8.56 -1.97 -7.76
N GLY A 48 7.51 -2.50 -7.16
CA GLY A 48 6.41 -3.16 -7.86
C GLY A 48 5.08 -2.83 -7.21
N ALA A 49 4.01 -3.04 -7.96
CA ALA A 49 2.65 -2.80 -7.50
C ALA A 49 1.70 -3.94 -7.92
N LEU A 50 0.71 -4.23 -7.09
CA LEU A 50 -0.28 -5.29 -7.30
C LEU A 50 -1.65 -4.79 -6.85
N ASP A 51 -2.65 -4.86 -7.74
CA ASP A 51 -4.05 -4.65 -7.37
C ASP A 51 -4.66 -5.94 -6.83
N LEU A 52 -5.19 -5.89 -5.60
CA LEU A 52 -5.99 -6.96 -5.01
C LEU A 52 -7.46 -6.85 -5.44
N THR A 53 -7.70 -6.70 -6.75
CA THR A 53 -9.00 -6.48 -7.40
C THR A 53 -10.13 -7.46 -7.08
N ARG A 54 -9.88 -8.56 -6.36
CA ARG A 54 -10.91 -9.59 -6.18
C ARG A 54 -12.01 -9.18 -5.20
N HIS A 55 -11.70 -8.46 -4.11
CA HIS A 55 -12.70 -8.17 -3.08
C HIS A 55 -12.51 -6.87 -2.29
N ASP A 56 -11.32 -6.27 -2.30
CA ASP A 56 -10.97 -5.12 -1.45
C ASP A 56 -10.01 -4.27 -2.27
N THR A 57 -10.52 -3.25 -2.96
CA THR A 57 -9.80 -2.42 -3.94
C THR A 57 -8.63 -1.71 -3.27
N ARG A 58 -7.48 -2.37 -3.20
CA ARG A 58 -6.27 -1.87 -2.58
C ARG A 58 -5.08 -2.21 -3.46
N ILE A 59 -4.11 -1.31 -3.47
CA ILE A 59 -2.88 -1.46 -4.21
C ILE A 59 -1.77 -1.76 -3.22
N VAL A 60 -1.11 -2.90 -3.37
CA VAL A 60 0.10 -3.19 -2.59
C VAL A 60 1.29 -2.66 -3.37
N ILE A 61 2.10 -1.80 -2.75
CA ILE A 61 3.40 -1.39 -3.27
C ILE A 61 4.49 -2.06 -2.44
N TRP A 62 5.47 -2.66 -3.13
CA TRP A 62 6.65 -3.22 -2.48
C TRP A 62 7.92 -2.72 -3.16
N THR A 63 9.02 -2.80 -2.40
CA THR A 63 10.36 -2.42 -2.81
C THR A 63 11.34 -3.46 -2.29
N ASP A 64 12.64 -3.30 -2.58
CA ASP A 64 13.68 -4.11 -1.96
C ASP A 64 13.66 -3.96 -0.42
N VAL A 65 13.84 -5.05 0.32
CA VAL A 65 13.65 -5.13 1.79
C VAL A 65 14.38 -4.02 2.58
N ARG A 66 15.48 -3.49 2.05
CA ARG A 66 16.28 -2.43 2.71
C ARG A 66 15.73 -1.02 2.53
N THR A 67 14.74 -0.84 1.67
CA THR A 67 14.22 0.48 1.25
C THR A 67 12.75 0.67 1.63
N GLU A 68 12.17 -0.29 2.35
CA GLU A 68 10.78 -0.26 2.83
C GLU A 68 10.47 0.99 3.67
N HIS A 69 11.40 1.38 4.55
CA HIS A 69 11.25 2.58 5.36
C HIS A 69 11.33 3.86 4.50
N ALA A 70 12.29 3.93 3.57
CA ALA A 70 12.45 5.06 2.65
C ALA A 70 11.21 5.24 1.75
N LEU A 71 10.58 4.13 1.33
CA LEU A 71 9.33 4.17 0.57
C LEU A 71 8.21 4.79 1.41
N LEU A 72 8.03 4.35 2.65
CA LEU A 72 7.03 4.92 3.54
C LEU A 72 7.27 6.43 3.77
N GLU A 73 8.50 6.83 4.06
CA GLU A 73 8.87 8.24 4.26
C GLU A 73 8.60 9.08 3.00
N LEU A 74 8.97 8.56 1.83
CA LEU A 74 8.69 9.21 0.56
C LEU A 74 7.19 9.45 0.38
N LEU A 75 6.37 8.41 0.55
CA LEU A 75 4.92 8.53 0.38
C LEU A 75 4.32 9.55 1.38
N LEU A 76 4.75 9.52 2.64
CA LEU A 76 4.32 10.50 3.64
C LEU A 76 4.76 11.93 3.27
N SER A 77 5.97 12.11 2.74
CA SER A 77 6.46 13.42 2.27
C SER A 77 5.66 13.98 1.09
N GLN A 78 5.05 13.11 0.28
CA GLN A 78 4.14 13.47 -0.80
C GLN A 78 2.68 13.66 -0.32
N GLY A 79 2.46 13.70 1.00
CA GLY A 79 1.16 13.97 1.60
C GLY A 79 0.28 12.75 1.80
N ALA A 80 0.84 11.52 1.78
CA ALA A 80 0.07 10.33 2.13
C ALA A 80 -0.39 10.36 3.60
N ILE A 81 -1.61 9.90 3.85
CA ILE A 81 -2.22 9.84 5.18
C ILE A 81 -2.28 8.37 5.62
N LYS A 82 -1.82 8.08 6.85
CA LYS A 82 -1.93 6.74 7.44
C LYS A 82 -3.36 6.48 7.90
N GLU A 83 -4.05 5.55 7.25
CA GLU A 83 -5.42 5.16 7.61
C GLU A 83 -5.46 4.01 8.62
N LYS A 84 -4.57 3.02 8.42
CA LYS A 84 -4.55 1.81 9.24
C LYS A 84 -3.14 1.25 9.35
N ILE A 85 -2.77 0.79 10.54
CA ILE A 85 -1.51 0.09 10.80
C ILE A 85 -1.84 -1.24 11.46
N VAL A 86 -1.33 -2.33 10.90
CA VAL A 86 -1.49 -3.69 11.43
C VAL A 86 -0.14 -4.36 11.45
N GLU A 87 0.22 -4.97 12.57
CA GLU A 87 1.38 -5.86 12.62
C GLU A 87 1.02 -7.22 12.00
N HIS A 88 1.84 -7.67 11.04
CA HIS A 88 1.65 -8.93 10.34
C HIS A 88 3.01 -9.52 9.96
N ASN A 89 3.29 -10.75 10.42
CA ASN A 89 4.55 -11.47 10.15
C ASN A 89 5.82 -10.65 10.42
N ASN A 90 5.91 -10.02 11.61
CA ASN A 90 7.02 -9.16 12.03
C ASN A 90 7.27 -7.94 11.11
N LYS A 91 6.25 -7.52 10.36
CA LYS A 91 6.24 -6.27 9.60
C LYS A 91 5.00 -5.45 9.96
N LEU A 92 5.12 -4.14 9.83
CA LEU A 92 3.99 -3.23 9.87
C LEU A 92 3.40 -3.14 8.47
N GLN A 93 2.18 -3.64 8.30
CA GLN A 93 1.35 -3.35 7.16
C GLN A 93 0.67 -1.99 7.39
N ILE A 94 1.01 -1.00 6.58
CA ILE A 94 0.51 0.36 6.68
C ILE A 94 -0.36 0.64 5.46
N THR A 95 -1.63 0.96 5.70
CA THR A 95 -2.56 1.42 4.67
C THR A 95 -2.53 2.94 4.63
N LEU A 96 -2.32 3.47 3.43
CA LEU A 96 -2.12 4.87 3.13
C LEU A 96 -3.19 5.34 2.13
N ALA A 97 -3.77 6.52 2.37
CA ALA A 97 -4.49 7.28 1.36
C ALA A 97 -3.52 8.27 0.70
N LEU A 98 -3.37 8.20 -0.61
CA LEU A 98 -2.54 9.13 -1.38
C LEU A 98 -3.44 10.16 -2.07
N PRO A 99 -3.07 11.45 -2.13
CA PRO A 99 -3.93 12.51 -2.65
C PRO A 99 -4.43 12.33 -4.09
N SER A 100 -3.69 11.61 -4.93
CA SER A 100 -4.01 11.40 -6.36
C SER A 100 -4.29 9.93 -6.71
N VAL A 101 -4.48 9.08 -5.70
CA VAL A 101 -4.75 7.65 -5.89
C VAL A 101 -6.10 7.34 -5.29
N THR A 102 -6.97 6.70 -6.07
CA THR A 102 -8.35 6.40 -5.68
C THR A 102 -8.39 5.24 -4.69
N ALA A 103 -7.57 4.21 -4.92
CA ALA A 103 -7.49 3.04 -4.06
C ALA A 103 -6.51 3.26 -2.89
N PRO A 104 -6.82 2.77 -1.67
CA PRO A 104 -5.87 2.72 -0.58
C PRO A 104 -4.61 1.93 -0.97
N VAL A 105 -3.46 2.46 -0.59
CA VAL A 105 -2.14 1.89 -0.86
C VAL A 105 -1.61 1.20 0.37
N ILE A 106 -1.20 -0.06 0.25
CA ILE A 106 -0.57 -0.82 1.31
C ILE A 106 0.93 -0.84 1.07
N VAL A 107 1.69 -0.45 2.10
CA VAL A 107 3.14 -0.64 2.17
C VAL A 107 3.51 -1.47 3.39
N PHE A 108 4.61 -2.21 3.29
CA PHE A 108 5.19 -2.94 4.42
C PHE A 108 6.44 -2.22 4.88
N ALA A 109 6.56 -2.06 6.20
CA ALA A 109 7.77 -1.57 6.85
C ALA A 109 8.20 -2.56 7.93
N PRO A 110 9.50 -2.66 8.27
CA PRO A 110 9.92 -3.43 9.43
C PRO A 110 9.28 -2.89 10.71
N VAL A 111 8.94 -3.79 11.64
CA VAL A 111 8.59 -3.37 13.01
C VAL A 111 9.85 -2.72 13.60
N PRO A 112 9.76 -1.47 14.10
CA PRO A 112 10.91 -0.87 14.76
C PRO A 112 11.36 -1.81 15.88
N ALA A 113 12.67 -2.05 15.98
CA ALA A 113 13.21 -2.71 17.16
C ALA A 113 12.72 -1.94 18.39
N PRO A 114 12.37 -2.61 19.50
CA PRO A 114 12.05 -1.90 20.73
C PRO A 114 13.29 -1.09 21.13
N ASP A 115 13.26 0.22 20.88
CA ASP A 115 14.33 1.13 21.27
C ASP A 115 14.40 1.16 22.80
N GLY A 116 15.45 0.57 23.35
CA GLY A 116 15.89 0.79 24.72
C GLY A 116 15.02 0.15 25.80
N ALA A 117 15.51 -0.97 26.34
CA ALA A 117 15.45 -1.14 27.78
C ALA A 117 16.14 0.08 28.42
N GLN A 118 15.37 1.12 28.73
CA GLN A 118 15.68 1.98 29.87
C GLN A 118 15.56 1.09 31.11
N THR A 119 16.57 0.26 31.36
CA THR A 119 16.88 -0.14 32.72
C THR A 119 17.22 1.17 33.42
N MET A 120 16.21 1.77 34.05
CA MET A 120 16.41 2.63 35.19
C MET A 120 17.29 1.85 36.15
N HIS A 121 18.60 2.08 36.09
CA HIS A 121 19.45 1.83 37.24
C HIS A 121 18.95 2.82 38.28
N THR A 122 18.03 2.35 39.12
CA THR A 122 17.78 2.94 40.43
C THR A 122 19.10 2.88 41.17
N GLU A 123 19.84 3.99 41.12
CA GLU A 123 20.96 4.25 42.00
C GLU A 123 20.39 4.35 43.41
N VAL A 124 20.36 3.22 44.12
CA VAL A 124 20.12 3.20 45.57
C VAL A 124 21.41 3.73 46.20
N ALA A 125 21.41 5.04 46.48
CA ALA A 125 22.38 5.63 47.37
C ALA A 125 22.24 5.00 48.77
N ALA A 126 23.39 4.63 49.32
CA ALA A 126 23.59 4.07 50.66
C ALA A 126 23.30 5.09 51.79
#